data_AF-A0A2D4P5W8-F1
#
_entry.id   AF-A0A2D4P5W8-F1
#
_cell.length_a   1.000
_cell.length_b   1.000
_cell.length_c   1.000
_cell.angle_alpha   90.00
_cell.angle_beta   90.00
_cell.angle_gamma   90.00
#
_symmetry.space_group_name_H-M   'P 1'
#
loop_
_entity.id
_entity.type
_entity.pdbx_description
1 polymer ?
#
loop_
_entity_poly.entity_id
_entity_poly.type
_entity_poly.pdbx_seq_one_letter_code
_entity_poly.pdbx_strand_id
1 'polypeptide(L)'
;DQRYPRNVVNNQKYNFFTFLPGVLFNQFKYFFNLYFLFLACSQFVPEMRLGALYTYWVPLGFVLTVTIIREAVEEIRCYMRDKEVNSQIYSKLTARGTVKVKSSNIQVGDLIIVEKNQRVP
;
A
#
# COMPACT_ATOMS: atom_id res chain seq x y z
N ASP A 1 -28.47 6.14 5.81
CA ASP A 1 -27.28 6.98 5.58
C ASP A 1 -26.37 7.00 6.79
N GLN A 2 -25.11 6.59 6.62
CA GLN A 2 -24.11 6.59 7.70
C GLN A 2 -23.45 7.97 7.71
N ARG A 3 -23.82 8.83 8.68
CA ARG A 3 -23.41 10.25 8.74
C ARG A 3 -21.92 10.46 9.02
N TYR A 4 -21.24 9.44 9.54
CA TYR A 4 -19.85 9.49 9.96
C TYR A 4 -19.02 8.37 9.30
N PRO A 5 -17.72 8.60 9.07
CA PRO A 5 -16.82 7.57 8.55
C PRO A 5 -16.70 6.40 9.52
N ARG A 6 -16.40 5.22 8.98
CA ARG A 6 -16.16 4.01 9.78
C ARG A 6 -14.80 4.11 10.49
N ASN A 7 -14.68 3.49 11.66
CA ASN A 7 -13.43 3.42 12.42
C ASN A 7 -12.45 2.39 11.82
N VAL A 8 -12.13 2.51 10.53
CA VAL A 8 -11.21 1.59 9.83
C VAL A 8 -9.98 2.36 9.42
N VAL A 9 -8.82 1.95 9.94
CA VAL A 9 -7.52 2.47 9.53
C VAL A 9 -7.10 1.75 8.25
N ASN A 10 -6.78 2.52 7.21
CA ASN A 10 -6.18 1.99 5.99
C ASN A 10 -5.04 2.93 5.56
N ASN A 11 -3.81 2.47 5.74
CA ASN A 11 -2.59 3.18 5.39
C ASN A 11 -1.95 2.66 4.09
N GLN A 12 -2.62 1.72 3.39
CA GLN A 12 -2.13 1.24 2.09
C GLN A 12 -2.17 2.35 1.06
N LYS A 13 -1.08 2.54 0.30
CA LYS A 13 -1.03 3.58 -0.73
C LYS A 13 -1.71 3.14 -2.02
N TYR A 14 -1.67 1.84 -2.30
CA TYR A 14 -2.19 1.28 -3.54
C TYR A 14 -3.29 0.26 -3.26
N ASN A 15 -4.23 0.18 -4.19
CA ASN A 15 -5.15 -0.95 -4.30
C ASN A 15 -4.52 -2.01 -5.21
N PHE A 16 -5.04 -3.25 -5.17
CA PHE A 16 -4.55 -4.36 -5.99
C PHE A 16 -4.44 -4.00 -7.48
N PHE A 17 -5.41 -3.24 -8.01
CA PHE A 17 -5.43 -2.79 -9.41
C PHE A 17 -4.55 -1.57 -9.69
N THR A 18 -4.35 -0.68 -8.71
CA THR A 18 -3.58 0.56 -8.89
C THR A 18 -2.11 0.40 -8.53
N PHE A 19 -1.72 -0.72 -7.93
CA PHE A 19 -0.36 -1.01 -7.51
C PHE A 19 0.63 -0.93 -8.67
N LEU A 20 0.48 -1.77 -9.69
CA LEU A 20 1.43 -1.80 -10.79
C LEU A 20 1.54 -0.47 -11.56
N PRO A 21 0.44 0.15 -12.04
CA PRO A 21 0.54 1.43 -12.73
C PRO A 21 1.05 2.56 -11.82
N GLY A 22 0.69 2.57 -10.53
CA GLY A 22 1.15 3.58 -9.58
C GLY A 22 2.65 3.47 -9.27
N VAL A 23 3.14 2.24 -9.07
CA VAL A 23 4.57 1.97 -8.80
C VAL A 23 5.43 2.32 -10.01
N LEU A 24 5.01 1.94 -11.21
CA LEU A 24 5.72 2.27 -12.45
C LEU A 24 5.74 3.77 -12.69
N PHE A 25 4.61 4.45 -12.48
CA PHE A 25 4.55 5.91 -12.60
C PHE A 25 5.53 6.59 -11.63
N ASN A 26 5.57 6.15 -10.38
CA ASN A 26 6.50 6.68 -9.39
C ASN A 26 7.97 6.40 -9.74
N GLN A 27 8.28 5.24 -10.35
CA GLN A 27 9.63 4.97 -10.83
C GLN A 27 10.03 5.86 -12.01
N PHE A 28 9.19 5.99 -13.03
CA PHE A 28 9.50 6.78 -14.23
C PHE A 28 9.37 8.28 -14.04
N LYS A 29 8.81 8.75 -12.92
CA LYS A 29 8.89 10.17 -12.52
C LYS A 29 10.34 10.63 -12.31
N TYR A 30 11.25 9.72 -11.96
CA TYR A 30 12.66 10.04 -11.82
C TYR A 30 13.37 10.06 -13.17
N PHE A 31 14.10 11.15 -13.43
CA PHE A 31 14.76 11.40 -14.72
C PHE A 31 15.63 10.23 -15.21
N PHE A 32 16.44 9.63 -14.33
CA PHE A 32 17.32 8.53 -14.73
C PHE A 32 16.57 7.28 -15.18
N ASN A 33 15.49 6.91 -14.50
CA ASN A 33 14.69 5.74 -14.89
C ASN A 33 14.02 5.96 -16.24
N LEU A 34 13.53 7.18 -16.49
CA LEU A 34 12.96 7.56 -17.77
C LEU A 34 14.03 7.61 -18.88
N TYR A 35 15.23 8.12 -18.56
CA TYR A 35 16.37 8.12 -19.47
C TYR A 35 16.76 6.70 -19.89
N PHE A 36 16.90 5.77 -18.94
CA PHE A 36 17.21 4.37 -19.25
C PHE A 36 16.11 3.69 -20.04
N LEU A 37 14.84 4.03 -19.80
CA LEU A 37 13.72 3.55 -20.61
C LEU A 37 13.83 4.04 -22.06
N PHE A 38 14.07 5.34 -22.28
CA PHE A 38 14.25 5.87 -23.63
C PHE A 38 15.48 5.30 -24.32
N LEU A 39 16.58 5.14 -23.60
CA LEU A 39 17.79 4.50 -24.10
C LEU A 39 17.53 3.05 -24.52
N ALA A 40 16.77 2.29 -23.73
CA ALA A 40 16.40 0.91 -24.06
C ALA A 40 15.43 0.84 -25.25
N CYS A 41 14.48 1.78 -25.34
CA CYS A 41 13.54 1.87 -26.47
C CYS A 41 14.23 2.29 -27.78
N SER A 42 15.23 3.18 -27.74
CA SER A 42 15.94 3.60 -28.95
C SER A 42 16.68 2.45 -29.62
N GLN A 43 17.07 1.41 -28.86
CA GLN A 43 17.71 0.21 -29.41
C GLN A 43 16.78 -0.61 -30.31
N PHE A 44 15.46 -0.39 -30.30
CA PHE A 44 14.60 -1.07 -31.27
C PHE A 44 14.86 -0.60 -32.71
N VAL A 45 15.28 0.66 -32.90
CA VAL A 45 15.58 1.24 -34.21
C VAL A 45 16.96 0.75 -34.67
N PRO A 46 17.05 -0.08 -35.72
CA PRO A 46 18.31 -0.71 -36.14
C PRO A 46 19.43 0.29 -36.43
N GLU A 47 19.09 1.45 -36.99
CA GLU A 47 20.05 2.50 -37.35
C GLU A 47 20.67 3.22 -36.13
N MET A 48 20.01 3.17 -34.98
CA MET A 48 20.47 3.80 -33.73
C MET A 48 21.01 2.77 -32.71
N ARG A 49 21.13 1.50 -33.09
CA ARG A 49 21.61 0.43 -32.19
C ARG A 49 23.08 0.61 -31.88
N LEU A 50 23.38 0.82 -30.60
CA LEU A 50 24.75 0.86 -30.07
C LEU A 50 25.25 -0.53 -29.69
N GLY A 51 24.35 -1.48 -29.44
CA GLY A 51 24.67 -2.84 -29.03
C GLY A 51 23.46 -3.77 -29.08
N ALA A 52 23.54 -4.90 -28.38
CA ALA A 52 22.45 -5.87 -28.34
C ALA A 52 21.31 -5.41 -27.40
N LEU A 53 20.06 -5.69 -27.76
CA LEU A 53 18.88 -5.25 -26.98
C LEU A 53 18.94 -5.67 -25.50
N TYR A 54 19.43 -6.88 -25.22
CA TYR A 54 19.46 -7.43 -23.87
C TYR A 54 20.37 -6.64 -22.92
N THR A 55 21.43 -5.99 -23.40
CA THR A 55 22.36 -5.26 -22.53
C THR A 55 21.72 -4.03 -21.89
N TYR A 56 20.62 -3.53 -22.45
CA TYR A 56 19.89 -2.36 -21.95
C TYR A 56 18.61 -2.77 -21.21
N TRP A 57 17.87 -3.73 -21.75
CA TRP A 57 16.60 -4.18 -21.16
C TRP A 57 16.78 -5.03 -19.90
N VAL A 58 17.85 -5.84 -19.80
CA VAL A 58 18.07 -6.71 -18.64
C VAL A 58 18.35 -5.90 -17.36
N PRO A 59 19.29 -4.94 -17.34
CA PRO A 59 19.53 -4.13 -16.14
C PRO A 59 18.29 -3.30 -15.73
N LEU A 60 17.59 -2.71 -16.70
CA LEU A 60 16.37 -1.94 -16.45
C LEU A 60 15.28 -2.82 -15.84
N GLY A 61 15.02 -3.99 -16.43
CA GLY A 61 14.04 -4.95 -15.94
C GLY A 61 14.38 -5.45 -14.54
N PHE A 62 15.65 -5.72 -14.25
CA PHE A 62 16.10 -6.13 -12.91
C PHE A 62 15.79 -5.07 -11.85
N VAL A 63 16.18 -3.81 -12.09
CA VAL A 63 15.96 -2.70 -11.14
C VAL A 63 14.46 -2.47 -10.90
N LEU A 64 13.65 -2.45 -11.98
CA LEU A 64 12.20 -2.31 -11.85
C LEU A 64 11.57 -3.46 -11.07
N THR A 65 12.01 -4.69 -11.34
CA THR A 65 11.49 -5.89 -10.65
C THR A 65 11.79 -5.85 -9.16
N VAL A 66 13.04 -5.56 -8.78
CA VAL A 66 13.44 -5.43 -7.36
C VAL A 66 12.62 -4.34 -6.66
N THR A 67 12.41 -3.22 -7.33
CA THR A 67 11.58 -2.13 -6.80
C THR A 67 10.14 -2.56 -6.57
N ILE A 68 9.52 -3.19 -7.56
CA ILE A 68 8.13 -3.65 -7.47
C ILE A 68 7.98 -4.65 -6.33
N ILE A 69 8.89 -5.61 -6.20
CA ILE A 69 8.88 -6.59 -5.11
C ILE A 69 9.01 -5.89 -3.75
N ARG A 70 9.93 -4.94 -3.62
CA ARG A 70 10.12 -4.19 -2.38
C ARG A 70 8.84 -3.45 -1.98
N GLU A 71 8.24 -2.69 -2.90
CA GLU A 71 7.02 -1.94 -2.61
C GLU A 71 5.86 -2.90 -2.26
N ALA A 72 5.74 -4.04 -2.94
CA ALA A 72 4.73 -5.04 -2.64
C ALA A 72 4.87 -5.59 -1.21
N VAL A 73 6.10 -5.88 -0.78
CA VAL A 73 6.37 -6.36 0.59
C VAL A 73 6.02 -5.29 1.61
N GLU A 74 6.34 -4.02 1.34
CA GLU A 74 6.00 -2.90 2.21
C GLU A 74 4.47 -2.75 2.34
N GLU A 75 3.73 -2.81 1.24
CA GLU A 75 2.26 -2.76 1.23
C GLU A 75 1.62 -3.94 1.99
N ILE A 76 2.14 -5.16 1.85
CA ILE A 76 1.66 -6.33 2.59
C ILE A 76 1.88 -6.14 4.11
N ARG A 77 3.05 -5.62 4.50
CA ARG A 77 3.34 -5.36 5.92
C ARG A 77 2.41 -4.29 6.49
N CYS A 78 2.12 -3.23 5.73
CA CYS A 78 1.15 -2.22 6.13
C CYS A 78 -0.25 -2.82 6.29
N TYR A 79 -0.69 -3.63 5.32
CA TYR A 79 -1.97 -4.34 5.41
C TYR A 79 -2.09 -5.20 6.66
N MET A 80 -1.06 -5.98 6.99
CA MET A 80 -1.07 -6.83 8.19
C MET A 80 -1.18 -5.99 9.47
N ARG A 81 -0.43 -4.88 9.55
CA ARG A 81 -0.46 -3.97 10.70
C ARG A 81 -1.82 -3.29 10.85
N ASP A 82 -2.39 -2.80 9.75
CA ASP A 82 -3.71 -2.17 9.77
C ASP A 82 -4.80 -3.19 10.14
N LYS A 83 -4.70 -4.41 9.63
CA LYS A 83 -5.60 -5.52 10.01
C LYS A 83 -5.51 -5.83 11.50
N GLU A 84 -4.30 -5.86 12.06
CA GLU A 84 -4.09 -6.07 13.50
C GLU A 84 -4.80 -4.99 14.31
N VAL A 85 -4.54 -3.70 14.01
CA VAL A 85 -5.17 -2.55 14.69
C VAL A 85 -6.70 -2.57 14.56
N ASN A 86 -7.22 -2.76 13.35
CA ASN A 86 -8.66 -2.81 13.09
C ASN A 86 -9.36 -3.99 13.78
N SER A 87 -8.63 -5.08 14.04
CA SER A 87 -9.15 -6.28 14.70
C SER A 87 -9.04 -6.28 16.22
N GLN A 88 -8.38 -5.27 16.81
CA GLN A 88 -8.26 -5.14 18.26
C GLN A 88 -9.64 -5.08 18.94
N ILE A 89 -9.77 -5.76 20.08
CA ILE A 89 -11.04 -5.94 20.77
C ILE A 89 -11.19 -4.87 21.86
N TYR A 90 -12.35 -4.22 21.87
CA TYR A 90 -12.74 -3.19 22.82
C TYR A 90 -14.07 -3.54 23.48
N SER A 91 -14.28 -3.02 24.68
CA SER A 91 -15.51 -3.17 25.45
C SER A 91 -16.41 -1.97 25.23
N LYS A 92 -17.55 -2.17 24.56
CA LYS A 92 -18.57 -1.15 24.34
C LYS A 92 -19.68 -1.28 25.38
N LEU A 93 -20.08 -0.16 25.99
CA LEU A 93 -21.22 -0.08 26.88
C LEU A 93 -22.51 0.07 26.07
N THR A 94 -23.48 -0.80 26.31
CA THR A 94 -24.82 -0.73 25.72
C THR A 94 -25.88 -0.72 26.82
N ALA A 95 -27.13 -0.37 26.47
CA ALA A 95 -28.24 -0.36 27.41
C ALA A 95 -28.51 -1.74 28.07
N ARG A 96 -28.00 -2.84 27.49
CA ARG A 96 -28.14 -4.21 28.00
C ARG A 96 -26.87 -4.74 28.69
N GLY A 97 -25.84 -3.91 28.83
CA GLY A 97 -24.54 -4.28 29.42
C GLY A 97 -23.36 -4.08 28.47
N THR A 98 -22.20 -4.62 28.86
CA THR A 98 -20.95 -4.46 28.11
C THR A 98 -20.78 -5.57 27.07
N VAL A 99 -20.48 -5.20 25.83
CA VAL A 99 -20.25 -6.12 24.70
C VAL A 99 -18.86 -5.93 24.11
N LYS A 100 -18.22 -7.01 23.68
CA LYS A 100 -16.91 -6.97 23.01
C LYS A 100 -17.11 -6.70 21.52
N VAL A 101 -16.41 -5.69 21.00
CA VAL A 101 -16.46 -5.30 19.58
C VAL A 101 -15.05 -5.13 19.03
N LYS A 102 -14.87 -5.34 17.73
CA LYS A 102 -13.62 -4.98 17.04
C LYS A 102 -13.51 -3.47 16.91
N SER A 103 -12.29 -2.94 16.89
CA SER A 103 -12.02 -1.52 16.67
C SER A 103 -12.72 -1.00 15.41
N SER A 104 -12.68 -1.79 14.32
CA SER A 104 -13.36 -1.50 13.05
C SER A 104 -14.87 -1.25 13.14
N ASN A 105 -15.52 -1.77 14.19
CA ASN A 105 -16.98 -1.75 14.34
C ASN A 105 -17.45 -0.65 15.29
N ILE A 106 -16.53 0.11 15.90
CA ILE A 106 -16.86 1.24 16.77
C ILE A 106 -17.44 2.38 15.92
N GLN A 107 -18.49 3.03 16.44
CA GLN A 107 -19.16 4.14 15.76
C GLN A 107 -19.21 5.39 16.64
N VAL A 108 -19.36 6.55 16.01
CA VAL A 108 -19.51 7.83 16.71
C VAL A 108 -20.75 7.78 17.60
N GLY A 109 -20.56 8.09 18.88
CA GLY A 109 -21.61 8.02 19.92
C GLY A 109 -21.52 6.77 20.81
N ASP A 110 -20.64 5.82 20.50
CA ASP A 110 -20.40 4.66 21.35
C ASP A 110 -19.60 5.02 22.60
N LEU A 111 -20.05 4.52 23.76
CA LEU A 111 -19.29 4.57 25.01
C LEU A 111 -18.36 3.36 25.08
N ILE A 112 -17.05 3.59 25.08
CA ILE A 112 -16.03 2.54 25.12
C ILE A 112 -15.34 2.55 26.49
N ILE A 113 -15.16 1.36 27.06
CA ILE A 113 -14.42 1.13 28.29
C ILE A 113 -13.00 0.73 27.88
N VAL A 114 -12.01 1.51 28.34
CA VAL A 114 -10.59 1.31 28.06
C VAL A 114 -9.89 0.92 29.35
N GLU A 115 -9.20 -0.22 29.34
CA GLU A 115 -8.45 -0.70 30.49
C GLU A 115 -7.10 0.01 30.65
N LYS A 116 -6.50 -0.06 31.84
CA LYS A 116 -5.17 0.51 32.09
C LYS A 116 -4.15 -0.13 31.13
N ASN A 117 -3.34 0.71 30.48
CA ASN A 117 -2.34 0.31 29.46
C ASN A 117 -2.92 -0.22 28.14
N GLN A 118 -4.23 -0.10 27.91
CA GLN A 118 -4.82 -0.38 26.61
C GLN A 118 -4.71 0.84 25.69
N ARG A 119 -4.37 0.61 24.42
CA ARG A 119 -4.33 1.65 23.39
C ARG A 119 -5.75 2.19 23.13
N VAL A 120 -5.89 3.51 22.96
CA VAL A 120 -7.17 4.13 22.59
C VAL A 120 -7.56 3.73 21.15
N PRO A 121 -8.82 3.32 20.92
CA PRO A 121 -9.31 2.88 19.61
C PRO A 121 -9.41 4.02 18.58
#